data_AF-A0A316ZM96-F1
#
_entry.id   AF-A0A316ZM96-F1
#
_cell.length_a   1.000
_cell.length_b   1.000
_cell.length_c   1.000
_cell.angle_alpha   90.00
_cell.angle_beta   90.00
_cell.angle_gamma   90.00
#
_symmetry.space_group_name_H-M   'P 1'
#
loop_
_entity.id
_entity.type
_entity.pdbx_description
1 polymer ?
#
loop_
_entity_poly.entity_id
_entity_poly.type
_entity_poly.pdbx_seq_one_letter_code
_entity_poly.pdbx_strand_id
1 'polypeptide(L)'
;MAIQPQLKVIVSDAVARAEPLPYPYPKHFDDIEAAKAYVESICKKKDFKYSNVLTLSFQQKEYIKDKVHFIVAAKAFEQGEFYLKKAMEDRNALRASIEADIHRILNIIKPSDWPRIFLDAQLAKHFVSRACKVHGFCGFQHCAPCF
;
A
#
# COMPACT_ATOMS: atom_id res chain seq x y z
N MET A 1 4.66 9.60 9.20
CA MET A 1 3.58 10.61 9.02
C MET A 1 2.26 9.88 9.09
N ALA A 2 1.44 10.16 10.09
CA ALA A 2 0.14 9.50 10.25
C ALA A 2 -0.77 9.87 9.07
N ILE A 3 -1.28 8.87 8.35
CA ILE A 3 -2.29 9.07 7.31
C ILE A 3 -3.54 9.60 8.01
N GLN A 4 -3.82 10.89 7.82
CA GLN A 4 -4.87 11.62 8.52
C GLN A 4 -6.24 10.93 8.26
N PRO A 5 -7.07 10.71 9.30
CA PRO A 5 -8.40 10.07 9.16
C PRO A 5 -9.25 10.69 8.06
N GLN A 6 -9.14 12.00 7.85
CA GLN A 6 -9.79 12.75 6.79
C GLN A 6 -9.48 12.24 5.37
N LEU A 7 -8.26 11.77 5.10
CA LEU A 7 -7.88 11.27 3.77
C LEU A 7 -8.61 9.97 3.45
N LYS A 8 -8.83 9.10 4.44
CA LYS A 8 -9.59 7.86 4.25
C LYS A 8 -11.05 8.15 3.88
N VAL A 9 -11.66 9.14 4.53
CA VAL A 9 -13.03 9.57 4.24
C VAL A 9 -13.12 10.11 2.80
N ILE A 10 -12.19 10.99 2.41
CA ILE A 10 -12.16 11.56 1.05
C ILE A 10 -11.99 10.47 -0.01
N VAL A 11 -11.09 9.50 0.22
CA VAL A 11 -10.91 8.36 -0.69
C VAL A 11 -12.18 7.54 -0.79
N SER A 12 -12.80 7.17 0.33
CA SER A 12 -14.02 6.35 0.33
C SER A 12 -15.17 7.02 -0.40
N ASP A 13 -15.36 8.32 -0.17
CA ASP A 13 -16.38 9.13 -0.83
C ASP A 13 -16.10 9.27 -2.35
N ALA A 14 -14.84 9.50 -2.74
CA ALA A 14 -14.45 9.53 -4.14
C ALA A 14 -14.62 8.18 -4.84
N VAL A 15 -14.32 7.07 -4.18
CA VAL A 15 -14.56 5.72 -4.70
C VAL A 15 -16.06 5.49 -4.93
N ALA A 16 -16.91 5.83 -3.96
CA ALA A 16 -18.36 5.66 -4.09
C ALA A 16 -18.95 6.46 -5.28
N ARG A 17 -18.38 7.63 -5.60
CA ARG A 17 -18.76 8.39 -6.80
C ARG A 17 -18.15 7.84 -8.09
N ALA A 18 -16.99 7.22 -8.02
CA ALA A 18 -16.29 6.68 -9.17
C ALA A 18 -16.86 5.32 -9.61
N GLU A 19 -17.32 4.49 -8.67
CA GLU A 19 -17.90 3.16 -8.93
C GLU A 19 -19.03 3.13 -9.98
N PRO A 20 -20.09 3.96 -9.90
CA PRO A 20 -21.19 3.91 -10.85
C PRO A 20 -20.86 4.48 -12.23
N LEU A 21 -19.62 4.95 -12.45
CA LEU A 21 -19.24 5.44 -13.77
C LEU A 21 -19.16 4.25 -14.75
N PRO A 22 -19.70 4.38 -15.98
CA PRO A 22 -19.52 3.32 -16.97
C PRO A 22 -18.06 3.22 -17.38
N TYR A 23 -17.45 2.08 -17.07
CA TYR A 23 -16.10 1.67 -17.49
C TYR A 23 -16.24 0.49 -18.45
N PRO A 24 -16.11 0.69 -19.77
CA PRO A 24 -16.10 -0.41 -20.72
C PRO A 24 -14.73 -1.12 -20.65
N TYR A 25 -14.53 -1.90 -19.58
CA TYR A 25 -13.27 -2.58 -19.32
C TYR A 25 -12.90 -3.53 -20.47
N PRO A 26 -11.65 -3.51 -20.94
CA PRO A 26 -11.07 -4.61 -21.68
C PRO A 26 -11.17 -5.92 -20.88
N LYS A 27 -11.37 -7.05 -21.57
CA LYS A 27 -11.45 -8.37 -20.91
C LYS A 27 -10.19 -8.75 -20.14
N HIS A 28 -9.03 -8.24 -20.56
CA HIS A 28 -7.74 -8.58 -19.99
C HIS A 28 -6.87 -7.34 -19.81
N PHE A 29 -6.19 -7.30 -18.68
CA PHE A 29 -5.07 -6.39 -18.41
C PHE A 29 -3.83 -7.20 -18.05
N ASP A 30 -2.65 -6.65 -18.34
CA ASP A 30 -1.39 -7.31 -18.01
C ASP A 30 -1.17 -7.35 -16.49
N ASP A 31 -1.44 -6.24 -15.79
CA ASP A 31 -1.41 -6.12 -14.34
C ASP A 31 -2.40 -5.07 -13.82
N ILE A 32 -2.47 -4.92 -12.49
CA ILE A 32 -3.36 -3.96 -11.83
C ILE A 32 -2.97 -2.49 -12.13
N GLU A 33 -1.71 -2.21 -12.45
CA GLU A 33 -1.25 -0.86 -12.81
C GLU A 33 -1.79 -0.45 -14.17
N ALA A 34 -1.85 -1.37 -15.14
CA ALA A 34 -2.52 -1.14 -16.42
C ALA A 34 -4.03 -0.87 -16.23
N ALA A 35 -4.69 -1.60 -15.32
CA ALA A 35 -6.09 -1.36 -14.99
C ALA A 35 -6.30 0.02 -14.32
N LYS A 36 -5.40 0.44 -13.41
CA LYS A 36 -5.42 1.78 -12.81
C LYS A 36 -5.28 2.88 -13.84
N ALA A 37 -4.31 2.76 -14.75
CA ALA A 37 -4.08 3.73 -15.82
C ALA A 37 -5.32 3.87 -16.73
N TYR A 38 -6.01 2.75 -16.98
CA TYR A 38 -7.29 2.78 -17.69
C TYR A 38 -8.37 3.55 -16.92
N VAL A 39 -8.57 3.26 -15.63
CA VAL A 39 -9.53 3.98 -14.78
C VAL A 39 -9.19 5.48 -14.74
N GLU A 40 -7.92 5.84 -14.57
CA GLU A 40 -7.45 7.23 -14.63
C GLU A 40 -7.85 7.90 -15.95
N SER A 41 -7.62 7.23 -17.09
CA SER A 41 -7.96 7.77 -18.40
C SER A 41 -9.47 8.05 -18.55
N ILE A 42 -10.33 7.19 -18.00
CA ILE A 42 -11.78 7.37 -18.03
C ILE A 42 -12.21 8.50 -17.10
N CYS A 43 -11.67 8.54 -15.88
CA CYS A 43 -11.93 9.63 -14.95
C CYS A 43 -11.50 10.99 -15.53
N LYS A 44 -10.37 11.05 -16.22
CA LYS A 44 -9.89 12.27 -16.91
C LYS A 44 -10.83 12.69 -18.04
N LYS A 45 -11.29 11.73 -18.86
CA LYS A 45 -12.28 11.99 -19.93
C LYS A 45 -13.61 12.53 -19.40
N LYS A 46 -14.00 12.14 -18.19
CA LYS A 46 -15.26 12.55 -17.53
C LYS A 46 -15.11 13.74 -16.59
N ASP A 47 -13.94 14.39 -16.58
CA ASP A 47 -13.61 15.49 -15.66
C ASP A 47 -13.94 15.18 -14.18
N PHE A 48 -13.62 13.95 -13.75
CA PHE A 48 -13.99 13.44 -12.44
C PHE A 48 -13.30 14.20 -11.30
N LYS A 49 -14.08 14.65 -10.33
CA LYS A 49 -13.58 15.35 -9.13
C LYS A 49 -13.29 14.38 -7.99
N TYR A 50 -12.00 14.18 -7.72
CA TYR A 50 -11.50 13.31 -6.63
C TYR A 50 -11.71 13.90 -5.24
N SER A 51 -11.80 15.22 -5.10
CA SER A 51 -12.00 15.88 -3.82
C SER A 51 -12.59 17.27 -4.03
N ASN A 52 -13.49 17.69 -3.14
CA ASN A 52 -13.98 19.08 -3.09
C ASN A 52 -13.14 19.97 -2.15
N VAL A 53 -12.10 19.41 -1.53
CA VAL A 53 -11.25 20.11 -0.57
C VAL A 53 -10.10 20.82 -1.30
N LEU A 54 -10.14 22.15 -1.33
CA LEU A 54 -9.13 22.98 -2.02
C LEU A 54 -7.77 22.99 -1.31
N THR A 55 -7.77 22.79 0.02
CA THR A 55 -6.59 22.92 0.90
C THR A 55 -5.65 21.71 0.89
N LEU A 56 -5.94 20.67 0.09
CA LEU A 56 -5.09 19.49 0.01
C LEU A 56 -3.75 19.82 -0.68
N SER A 57 -2.66 19.32 -0.10
CA SER A 57 -1.34 19.41 -0.73
C SER A 57 -1.27 18.58 -2.01
N PHE A 58 -0.29 18.87 -2.86
CA PHE A 58 -0.06 18.11 -4.10
C PHE A 58 0.09 16.60 -3.83
N GLN A 59 0.95 16.23 -2.87
CA GLN A 59 1.17 14.83 -2.47
C GLN A 59 -0.10 14.14 -1.96
N GLN A 60 -0.95 14.86 -1.22
CA GLN A 60 -2.23 14.32 -0.76
C GLN A 60 -3.20 14.07 -1.92
N LYS A 61 -3.25 14.99 -2.89
CA LYS A 61 -4.08 14.84 -4.10
C LYS A 61 -3.64 13.65 -4.93
N GLU A 62 -2.34 13.47 -5.15
CA GLU A 62 -1.79 12.30 -5.86
C GLU A 62 -2.10 11.01 -5.12
N TYR A 63 -1.90 10.98 -3.80
CA TYR A 63 -2.25 9.82 -2.97
C TYR A 63 -3.73 9.44 -3.07
N ILE A 64 -4.64 10.43 -3.02
CA ILE A 64 -6.08 10.19 -3.17
C ILE A 64 -6.38 9.62 -4.55
N LYS A 65 -5.85 10.21 -5.63
CA LYS A 65 -6.05 9.73 -7.00
C LYS A 65 -5.62 8.28 -7.15
N ASP A 66 -4.37 7.98 -6.78
CA ASP A 66 -3.81 6.63 -6.87
C ASP A 66 -4.66 5.60 -6.11
N LYS A 67 -5.10 5.95 -4.90
CA LYS A 67 -5.96 5.07 -4.09
C LYS A 67 -7.33 4.85 -4.71
N VAL A 68 -7.97 5.90 -5.22
CA VAL A 68 -9.29 5.78 -5.86
C VAL A 68 -9.20 4.87 -7.08
N HIS A 69 -8.20 5.09 -7.95
CA HIS A 69 -8.02 4.26 -9.14
C HIS A 69 -7.75 2.79 -8.78
N PHE A 70 -6.88 2.54 -7.80
CA PHE A 70 -6.59 1.18 -7.34
C PHE A 70 -7.83 0.48 -6.78
N ILE A 71 -8.62 1.15 -5.92
CA ILE A 71 -9.80 0.53 -5.31
C ILE A 71 -10.87 0.24 -6.36
N VAL A 72 -11.12 1.16 -7.30
CA VAL A 72 -12.08 0.95 -8.38
C VAL A 72 -11.65 -0.21 -9.28
N ALA A 73 -10.38 -0.25 -9.68
CA ALA A 73 -9.84 -1.35 -10.48
C ALA A 73 -9.90 -2.69 -9.74
N ALA A 74 -9.53 -2.73 -8.46
CA ALA A 74 -9.58 -3.94 -7.64
C ALA A 74 -11.01 -4.46 -7.49
N LYS A 75 -11.99 -3.58 -7.23
CA LYS A 75 -13.40 -3.97 -7.14
C LYS A 75 -13.95 -4.52 -8.46
N ALA A 76 -13.61 -3.88 -9.59
CA ALA A 76 -14.01 -4.37 -10.90
C ALA A 76 -13.39 -5.75 -11.22
N PHE A 77 -12.13 -5.99 -10.81
CA PHE A 77 -11.53 -7.31 -10.89
C PHE A 77 -12.25 -8.35 -10.01
N GLU A 78 -12.56 -7.99 -8.75
CA GLU A 78 -13.29 -8.87 -7.82
C GLU A 78 -14.71 -9.19 -8.31
N GLN A 79 -15.35 -8.27 -9.04
CA GLN A 79 -16.65 -8.47 -9.69
C GLN A 79 -16.58 -9.27 -10.99
N GLY A 80 -15.37 -9.58 -11.49
CA GLY A 80 -15.17 -10.34 -12.72
C GLY A 80 -15.36 -9.53 -14.00
N GLU A 81 -15.33 -8.19 -13.94
CA GLU A 81 -15.43 -7.31 -15.12
C GLU A 81 -14.25 -7.49 -16.08
N PHE A 82 -13.09 -7.87 -15.55
CA PHE A 82 -11.89 -8.18 -16.32
C PHE A 82 -10.99 -9.19 -15.60
N TYR A 83 -9.99 -9.71 -16.30
CA TYR A 83 -8.97 -10.59 -15.75
C TYR A 83 -7.58 -9.96 -15.82
N LEU A 84 -6.74 -10.27 -14.83
CA LEU A 84 -5.34 -9.87 -14.78
C LEU A 84 -4.45 -11.04 -15.22
N LYS A 85 -3.49 -10.80 -16.11
CA LYS A 85 -2.47 -11.82 -16.46
C LYS A 85 -1.51 -12.05 -15.31
N LYS A 86 -1.09 -10.98 -14.63
CA LYS A 86 -0.30 -11.03 -13.40
C LYS A 86 -1.22 -10.90 -12.19
N ALA A 87 -1.18 -11.87 -11.29
CA ALA A 87 -1.96 -11.84 -10.07
C ALA A 87 -1.67 -10.57 -9.25
N MET A 88 -2.70 -10.00 -8.63
CA MET A 88 -2.51 -8.94 -7.64
C MET A 88 -1.69 -9.46 -6.47
N GLU A 89 -0.75 -8.66 -5.98
CA GLU A 89 -0.09 -8.93 -4.71
C GLU A 89 -1.14 -8.87 -3.60
N ASP A 90 -1.34 -10.00 -2.92
CA ASP A 90 -2.26 -10.06 -1.79
C ASP A 90 -1.68 -9.23 -0.63
N ARG A 91 -2.26 -8.05 -0.43
CA ARG A 91 -1.88 -7.13 0.65
C ARG A 91 -2.07 -7.75 2.03
N ASN A 92 -2.99 -8.69 2.19
CA ASN A 92 -3.18 -9.41 3.44
C ASN A 92 -2.07 -10.44 3.64
N ALA A 93 -1.68 -11.16 2.58
CA ALA A 93 -0.50 -12.02 2.63
C ALA A 93 0.79 -11.23 2.92
N LEU A 94 0.97 -10.05 2.32
CA LEU A 94 2.11 -9.18 2.62
C LEU A 94 2.10 -8.69 4.07
N ARG A 95 0.93 -8.26 4.59
CA ARG A 95 0.79 -7.88 6.00
C ARG A 95 1.09 -9.05 6.93
N ALA A 96 0.53 -10.22 6.67
CA ALA A 96 0.78 -11.42 7.45
C ALA A 96 2.27 -11.80 7.44
N SER A 97 2.95 -11.65 6.31
CA SER A 97 4.40 -11.87 6.22
C SER A 97 5.18 -10.87 7.06
N ILE A 98 4.81 -9.58 7.04
CA ILE A 98 5.45 -8.55 7.87
C ILE A 98 5.20 -8.81 9.35
N GLU A 99 3.98 -9.18 9.74
CA GLU A 99 3.64 -9.52 11.12
C GLU A 99 4.40 -10.75 11.59
N ALA A 100 4.52 -11.78 10.75
CA ALA A 100 5.35 -12.95 11.03
C ALA A 100 6.83 -12.57 11.22
N ASP A 101 7.36 -11.65 10.40
CA ASP A 101 8.71 -11.12 10.57
C ASP A 101 8.89 -10.36 11.87
N ILE A 102 7.93 -9.52 12.25
CA ILE A 102 7.95 -8.82 13.54
C ILE A 102 7.97 -9.82 14.69
N HIS A 103 7.12 -10.84 14.67
CA HIS A 103 7.11 -11.88 15.69
C HIS A 103 8.43 -12.66 15.76
N ARG A 104 9.04 -12.96 14.61
CA ARG A 104 10.36 -13.60 14.57
C ARG A 104 11.44 -12.71 15.20
N ILE A 105 11.48 -11.42 14.87
CA ILE A 105 12.43 -10.46 15.45
C ILE A 105 12.22 -10.31 16.96
N LEU A 106 10.97 -10.23 17.41
CA LEU A 106 10.64 -10.13 18.84
C LEU A 106 11.02 -11.39 19.62
N ASN A 107 11.00 -12.56 18.99
CA ASN A 107 11.51 -13.80 19.61
C ASN A 107 13.04 -13.86 19.66
N ILE A 108 13.73 -13.19 18.73
CA ILE A 108 15.20 -13.08 18.73
C ILE A 108 15.67 -12.12 19.83
N ILE A 109 15.04 -10.95 19.93
CA ILE A 109 15.40 -9.92 20.92
C ILE A 109 14.62 -10.18 22.20
N LYS A 110 15.25 -10.82 23.19
CA LYS A 110 14.55 -11.12 24.45
C LYS A 110 14.24 -9.82 25.20
N PRO A 111 13.16 -9.79 26.01
CA PRO A 111 12.84 -8.64 26.86
C PRO A 111 14.00 -8.15 27.73
N SER A 112 14.91 -9.05 28.13
CA SER A 112 16.12 -8.74 28.88
C SER A 112 17.19 -7.98 28.11
N ASP A 113 17.18 -8.08 26.78
CA ASP A 113 18.21 -7.52 25.90
C ASP A 113 17.88 -6.08 25.49
N TRP A 114 16.63 -5.65 25.70
CA TRP A 114 16.18 -4.30 25.42
C TRP A 114 16.80 -3.30 26.41
N PRO A 115 17.46 -2.23 25.91
CA PRO A 115 17.81 -1.09 26.73
C PRO A 115 16.59 -0.53 27.46
N ARG A 116 16.76 -0.17 28.75
CA ARG A 116 15.68 0.40 29.57
C ARG A 116 15.18 1.75 29.04
N ILE A 117 16.02 2.46 28.29
CA ILE A 117 15.75 3.79 27.75
C ILE A 117 16.36 3.90 26.35
N PHE A 118 15.58 4.45 25.41
CA PHE A 118 16.10 4.99 24.16
C PHE A 118 15.88 6.50 24.16
N LEU A 119 16.91 7.26 23.79
CA LEU A 119 16.83 8.72 23.72
C LEU A 119 15.99 9.19 22.53
N ASP A 120 15.90 8.38 21.47
CA ASP A 120 15.03 8.60 20.32
C ASP A 120 14.68 7.30 19.60
N ALA A 121 13.76 7.41 18.63
CA ALA A 121 13.32 6.29 17.80
C ALA A 121 14.39 5.77 16.81
N GLN A 122 15.38 6.59 16.44
CA GLN A 122 16.46 6.15 15.55
C GLN A 122 17.42 5.20 16.27
N LEU A 123 17.73 5.46 17.54
CA LEU A 123 18.53 4.57 18.36
C LEU A 123 17.83 3.21 18.57
N ALA A 124 16.51 3.22 18.79
CA ALA A 124 15.73 1.99 18.86
C ALA A 124 15.78 1.20 17.53
N LYS A 125 15.64 1.90 16.39
CA LYS A 125 15.76 1.29 15.06
C LYS A 125 17.15 0.71 14.81
N HIS A 126 18.21 1.43 15.20
CA HIS A 126 19.59 0.96 15.05
C HIS A 126 19.86 -0.28 15.90
N PHE A 127 19.34 -0.33 17.12
CA PHE A 127 19.44 -1.50 17.98
C PHE A 127 18.78 -2.73 17.34
N VAL A 128 17.52 -2.61 16.90
CA VAL A 128 16.80 -3.72 16.23
C VAL A 128 17.52 -4.15 14.94
N SER A 129 17.98 -3.19 14.13
CA SER A 129 18.74 -3.49 12.90
C SER A 129 20.03 -4.27 13.18
N ARG A 130 20.76 -3.90 14.24
CA ARG A 130 21.96 -4.62 14.66
C ARG A 130 21.63 -6.04 15.16
N ALA A 131 20.58 -6.19 15.97
CA ALA A 131 20.14 -7.50 16.43
C ALA A 131 19.75 -8.42 15.27
N CYS A 132 18.99 -7.90 14.30
CA CYS A 132 18.65 -8.63 13.08
C CYS A 132 19.92 -9.09 12.32
N LYS A 133 20.93 -8.22 12.15
CA LYS A 133 22.18 -8.58 11.48
C LYS A 133 22.97 -9.67 12.22
N VAL A 134 23.07 -9.58 13.55
CA VAL A 134 23.79 -10.57 14.38
C VAL A 134 23.17 -11.95 14.26
N HIS A 135 21.85 -12.02 14.14
CA HIS A 135 21.10 -13.27 14.03
C HIS A 135 20.80 -13.71 12.58
N GLY A 136 21.42 -13.07 11.58
CA GLY A 136 21.23 -13.42 10.17
C GLY A 136 19.81 -13.16 9.64
N PHE A 137 19.03 -12.33 10.32
CA PHE A 137 17.68 -11.96 9.90
C PHE A 137 17.76 -10.90 8.80
N CYS A 138 17.81 -11.35 7.54
CA CYS A 138 17.61 -10.49 6.38
C CYS A 138 16.11 -10.27 6.17
N GLY A 139 15.60 -9.13 6.65
CA GLY A 139 14.26 -8.68 6.28
C GLY A 139 14.19 -8.53 4.76
N PHE A 140 13.21 -9.21 4.16
CA PHE A 140 12.98 -9.37 2.72
C PHE A 140 13.93 -10.32 1.99
N GLN A 141 13.32 -11.36 1.40
CA GLN A 141 13.86 -12.36 0.47
C GLN A 141 14.45 -11.77 -0.85
N HIS A 142 15.02 -10.56 -0.84
CA HIS A 142 15.59 -9.91 -2.03
C HIS A 142 16.91 -9.17 -1.79
N CYS A 143 17.65 -9.47 -0.73
CA CYS A 143 19.07 -9.13 -0.68
C CYS A 143 19.88 -10.37 -1.06
N ALA A 144 20.30 -10.41 -2.33
CA ALA A 144 21.30 -11.33 -2.82
C ALA A 144 22.54 -11.33 -1.90
N PRO A 145 23.25 -12.47 -1.77
CA PRO A 145 24.48 -12.53 -1.01
C PRO A 145 25.52 -11.65 -1.70
N CYS A 146 25.97 -10.60 -1.01
CA CYS A 146 27.22 -9.96 -1.37
C CYS A 146 28.34 -10.94 -1.03
N PHE A 147 29.04 -11.39 -2.06
CA PHE A 147 30.35 -12.04 -1.98
C PHE A 147 31.38 -11.12 -1.31
#